data_AF-A0A2V7LDJ1-F1
#
_entry.id   AF-A0A2V7LDJ1-F1
#
_cell.length_a   1.000
_cell.length_b   1.000
_cell.length_c   1.000
_cell.angle_alpha   90.00
_cell.angle_beta   90.00
_cell.angle_gamma   90.00
#
_symmetry.space_group_name_H-M   'P 1'
#
loop_
_entity.id
_entity.type
_entity.pdbx_description
1 polymer ?
#
loop_
_entity_poly.entity_id
_entity_poly.type
_entity_poly.pdbx_seq_one_letter_code
_entity_poly.pdbx_strand_id
1 'polypeptide(L)'
;MRSVKLIHGALAGGVALFLLVTAWVHRVSPPAPVPVSGLLLTYVGLGIIAAGLLGLRFLPVPDPTPAPGQTTDQWWTTNQSRLIVRWAVVEGGCLVNGVLWFISGDRVSLVAAIAGLAILVSLRPSRYLE
;
A
#
# COMPACT_ATOMS: atom_id res chain seq x y z
N MET A 1 13.37 4.64 -16.63
CA MET A 1 12.71 3.29 -16.44
C MET A 1 13.09 2.49 -15.19
N ARG A 2 14.39 2.27 -14.87
CA ARG A 2 14.80 1.58 -13.62
C ARG A 2 14.22 2.24 -12.36
N SER A 3 14.19 3.57 -12.33
CA SER A 3 13.69 4.37 -11.21
C SER A 3 12.24 4.04 -10.84
N VAL A 4 11.36 3.75 -11.81
CA VAL A 4 9.95 3.41 -11.56
C VAL A 4 9.83 2.08 -10.80
N LYS A 5 10.55 1.06 -11.27
CA LYS A 5 10.59 -0.25 -10.64
C LYS A 5 11.23 -0.18 -9.26
N LEU A 6 12.25 0.67 -9.08
CA LEU A 6 12.88 0.93 -7.78
C LEU A 6 11.92 1.60 -6.80
N ILE A 7 11.19 2.64 -7.20
CA ILE A 7 10.22 3.33 -6.33
C ILE A 7 9.12 2.36 -5.89
N HIS A 8 8.52 1.66 -6.84
CA HIS A 8 7.46 0.69 -6.53
C HIS A 8 7.98 -0.45 -5.64
N GLY A 9 9.17 -0.99 -5.96
CA GLY A 9 9.82 -2.02 -5.17
C GLY A 9 10.16 -1.56 -3.76
N ALA A 10 10.59 -0.30 -3.58
CA ALA A 10 10.86 0.28 -2.27
C ALA A 10 9.58 0.42 -1.43
N LEU A 11 8.47 0.84 -2.03
CA LEU A 11 7.17 0.93 -1.33
C LEU A 11 6.67 -0.46 -0.90
N ALA A 12 6.62 -1.42 -1.83
CA ALA A 12 6.17 -2.78 -1.52
C ALA A 12 7.11 -3.50 -0.53
N GLY A 13 8.42 -3.35 -0.72
CA GLY A 13 9.44 -3.89 0.17
C GLY A 13 9.40 -3.27 1.55
N GLY A 14 9.16 -1.95 1.64
CA GLY A 14 9.00 -1.24 2.90
C GLY A 14 7.80 -1.75 3.71
N VAL A 15 6.64 -1.91 3.07
CA VAL A 15 5.45 -2.51 3.71
C VAL A 15 5.73 -3.94 4.16
N ALA A 16 6.33 -4.78 3.29
CA ALA A 16 6.64 -6.17 3.63
C ALA A 16 7.60 -6.26 4.84
N LEU A 17 8.67 -5.46 4.83
CA LEU A 17 9.62 -5.39 5.93
C LEU A 17 8.96 -4.90 7.21
N PHE A 18 8.13 -3.87 7.13
CA PHE A 18 7.38 -3.36 8.28
C PHE A 18 6.47 -4.43 8.90
N LEU A 19 5.70 -5.16 8.09
CA LEU A 19 4.85 -6.26 8.57
C LEU A 19 5.65 -7.39 9.20
N LEU A 20 6.80 -7.75 8.61
CA LEU A 20 7.69 -8.77 9.19
C LEU A 20 8.27 -8.33 10.54
N VAL A 21 8.77 -7.10 10.62
CA VAL A 21 9.35 -6.56 11.85
C VAL A 21 8.29 -6.43 12.95
N THR A 22 7.14 -5.82 12.64
CA THR A 22 6.05 -5.71 13.62
C THR A 22 5.57 -7.07 14.08
N ALA A 23 5.51 -8.08 13.19
CA ALA A 23 5.12 -9.41 13.59
C ALA A 23 6.15 -10.13 14.45
N TRP A 24 7.42 -9.94 14.14
CA TRP A 24 8.51 -10.42 14.98
C TRP A 24 8.45 -9.78 16.36
N VAL A 25 8.37 -8.44 16.42
CA VAL A 25 8.31 -7.68 17.68
C VAL A 25 7.10 -8.08 18.51
N HIS A 26 5.91 -8.17 17.90
CA HIS A 26 4.69 -8.58 18.61
C HIS A 26 4.83 -9.99 19.21
N ARG A 27 5.58 -10.89 18.56
CA ARG A 27 5.83 -12.24 19.06
C ARG A 27 6.80 -12.26 20.24
N VAL A 28 7.89 -11.48 20.20
CA VAL A 28 8.94 -11.51 21.23
C VAL A 28 8.70 -10.53 22.38
N SER A 29 7.92 -9.48 22.13
CA SER A 29 7.62 -8.41 23.08
C SER A 29 6.22 -7.87 22.80
N PRO A 30 5.17 -8.61 23.21
CA PRO A 30 3.78 -8.19 23.00
C PRO A 30 3.53 -6.81 23.60
N PRO A 31 2.84 -5.91 22.89
CA PRO A 31 2.54 -4.58 23.41
C PRO A 31 1.58 -4.65 24.61
N ALA A 32 1.67 -3.65 25.48
CA ALA A 32 0.72 -3.49 26.57
C ALA A 32 -0.70 -3.27 26.02
N PRO A 33 -1.75 -3.77 26.70
CA PRO A 33 -3.13 -3.56 26.25
C PRO A 33 -3.45 -2.08 26.15
N VAL A 34 -3.90 -1.64 24.97
CA VAL A 34 -4.40 -0.29 24.76
C VAL A 34 -5.88 -0.23 25.18
N PRO A 35 -6.31 0.73 26.01
CA PRO A 35 -7.68 0.81 26.52
C PRO A 35 -8.64 1.40 25.48
N VAL A 36 -8.63 0.84 24.26
CA VAL A 36 -9.51 1.20 23.15
C VAL A 36 -10.23 -0.05 22.69
N SER A 37 -11.52 0.08 22.37
CA SER A 37 -12.32 -1.04 21.87
C SER A 37 -11.69 -1.63 20.61
N GLY A 38 -11.41 -2.94 20.61
CA GLY A 38 -10.88 -3.66 19.44
C GLY A 38 -11.77 -3.49 18.21
N LEU A 39 -13.10 -3.53 18.40
CA LEU A 39 -14.08 -3.27 17.34
C LEU A 39 -13.92 -1.90 16.68
N LEU A 40 -13.65 -0.85 17.48
CA LEU A 40 -13.42 0.48 16.94
C LEU A 40 -12.16 0.51 16.07
N LEU A 41 -11.07 -0.11 16.53
CA LEU A 41 -9.82 -0.20 15.77
C LEU A 41 -10.01 -0.99 14.47
N THR A 42 -10.76 -2.09 14.50
CA THR A 42 -11.10 -2.86 13.31
C THR A 42 -11.86 -2.00 12.28
N TYR A 43 -12.91 -1.29 12.71
CA TYR A 43 -13.68 -0.44 11.80
C TYR A 43 -12.88 0.74 11.25
N VAL A 44 -11.99 1.32 12.05
CA VAL A 44 -11.06 2.38 11.59
C VAL A 44 -10.10 1.81 10.54
N GLY A 45 -9.50 0.64 10.79
CA GLY A 45 -8.58 0.00 9.85
C GLY A 45 -9.25 -0.36 8.53
N LEU A 46 -10.44 -0.96 8.60
CA LEU A 46 -11.26 -1.26 7.43
C LEU A 46 -11.72 0.01 6.70
N GLY A 47 -12.11 1.05 7.44
CA GLY A 47 -12.52 2.33 6.88
C GLY A 47 -11.38 3.01 6.12
N ILE A 48 -10.16 3.01 6.66
CA ILE A 48 -8.99 3.61 6.03
C ILE A 48 -8.60 2.86 4.76
N ILE A 49 -8.54 1.52 4.79
CA ILE A 49 -8.19 0.77 3.59
C ILE A 49 -9.30 0.86 2.54
N ALA A 50 -10.58 0.83 2.95
CA ALA A 50 -11.71 1.03 2.04
C ALA A 50 -11.68 2.42 1.41
N ALA A 51 -11.42 3.47 2.20
CA ALA A 51 -11.26 4.83 1.69
C ALA A 51 -10.08 4.93 0.71
N GLY A 52 -8.95 4.29 1.00
CA GLY A 52 -7.82 4.23 0.08
C GLY A 52 -8.17 3.53 -1.24
N LEU A 53 -8.81 2.37 -1.18
CA LEU A 53 -9.22 1.60 -2.36
C LEU A 53 -10.33 2.29 -3.18
N LEU A 54 -11.28 2.95 -2.53
CA LEU A 54 -12.27 3.79 -3.20
C LEU A 54 -11.60 5.02 -3.82
N GLY A 55 -10.66 5.64 -3.10
CA GLY A 55 -9.84 6.74 -3.59
C GLY A 55 -9.10 6.39 -4.89
N LEU A 56 -8.60 5.15 -5.02
CA LEU A 56 -7.98 4.68 -6.27
C LEU A 56 -8.90 4.75 -7.50
N ARG A 57 -10.23 4.69 -7.32
CA ARG A 57 -11.19 4.83 -8.42
C ARG A 57 -11.33 6.27 -8.90
N PHE A 58 -11.10 7.23 -8.01
CA PHE A 58 -11.16 8.66 -8.34
C PHE A 58 -9.81 9.21 -8.81
N LEU A 59 -8.71 8.52 -8.50
CA LEU A 59 -7.40 8.86 -9.04
C LEU A 59 -7.37 8.55 -10.54
N PRO A 60 -6.91 9.48 -11.40
CA PRO A 60 -6.74 9.23 -12.82
C PRO A 60 -5.84 8.01 -13.04
N VAL A 61 -6.31 7.05 -13.83
CA VAL A 61 -5.49 5.92 -14.28
C VAL A 61 -4.72 6.40 -15.51
N PRO A 62 -3.37 6.42 -15.49
CA PRO A 62 -2.62 6.73 -16.69
C PRO A 62 -2.83 5.61 -17.72
N ASP A 63 -2.95 6.02 -18.99
CA ASP A 63 -3.05 5.08 -20.10
C ASP A 63 -1.77 4.24 -20.15
N PRO A 64 -1.84 2.91 -20.12
CA PRO A 64 -0.67 2.06 -20.23
C PRO A 64 0.13 2.38 -21.50
N THR A 65 -0.54 2.58 -22.63
CA THR A 65 0.17 2.74 -23.90
C THR A 65 0.69 4.17 -24.08
N PRO A 66 2.01 4.39 -24.31
CA PRO A 66 2.51 5.69 -24.71
C PRO A 66 1.82 6.18 -25.99
N ALA A 67 1.59 7.49 -26.11
CA ALA A 67 1.04 8.05 -27.34
C ALA A 67 1.98 7.81 -28.53
N PRO A 68 1.49 7.73 -29.78
CA PRO A 68 2.34 7.56 -30.95
C PRO A 68 3.47 8.60 -31.00
N GLY A 69 4.72 8.14 -31.05
CA GLY A 69 5.92 9.00 -31.06
C GLY A 69 6.40 9.48 -29.68
N GLN A 70 5.69 9.17 -28.60
CA GLN A 70 6.12 9.48 -27.23
C GLN A 70 7.15 8.44 -26.75
N THR A 71 8.29 8.90 -26.23
CA THR A 71 9.25 7.99 -25.61
C THR A 71 8.77 7.53 -24.24
N THR A 72 9.26 6.38 -23.77
CA THR A 72 8.90 5.85 -22.46
C THR A 72 9.28 6.78 -21.29
N ASP A 73 10.38 7.50 -21.42
CA ASP A 73 10.80 8.47 -20.39
C ASP A 73 9.91 9.73 -20.39
N GLN A 74 9.45 10.18 -21.55
CA GLN A 74 8.44 11.25 -21.64
C GLN A 74 7.13 10.81 -20.99
N TRP A 75 6.65 9.60 -21.29
CA TRP A 75 5.45 9.03 -20.66
C TRP A 75 5.59 8.96 -19.13
N TRP A 76 6.74 8.51 -18.62
CA TRP A 76 7.00 8.45 -17.18
C TRP A 76 6.95 9.85 -16.56
N THR A 77 7.61 10.82 -17.17
CA THR A 77 7.69 12.19 -16.63
C THR A 77 6.30 12.80 -16.49
N THR A 78 5.39 12.51 -17.42
CA THR A 78 3.98 12.94 -17.39
C THR A 78 3.14 12.21 -16.34
N ASN A 79 3.39 10.93 -16.08
CA ASN A 79 2.50 10.08 -15.28
C ASN A 79 3.04 9.71 -13.89
N GLN A 80 4.30 10.03 -13.57
CA GLN A 80 4.97 9.60 -12.33
C GLN A 80 4.21 9.97 -11.07
N SER A 81 3.75 11.21 -10.93
CA SER A 81 3.06 11.68 -9.72
C SER A 81 1.75 10.92 -9.51
N ARG A 82 1.02 10.63 -10.60
CA ARG A 82 -0.25 9.88 -10.55
C ARG A 82 -0.01 8.45 -10.06
N LEU A 83 1.03 7.78 -10.58
CA LEU A 83 1.39 6.42 -10.17
C LEU A 83 1.86 6.36 -8.72
N ILE A 84 2.75 7.28 -8.32
CA ILE A 84 3.28 7.36 -6.96
C ILE A 84 2.16 7.60 -5.95
N VAL A 85 1.23 8.53 -6.23
CA VAL A 85 0.08 8.79 -5.35
C VAL A 85 -0.80 7.54 -5.21
N ARG A 86 -1.10 6.83 -6.31
CA ARG A 86 -1.87 5.58 -6.26
C ARG A 86 -1.19 4.54 -5.37
N TRP A 87 0.12 4.36 -5.51
CA TRP A 87 0.87 3.41 -4.69
C TRP A 87 0.91 3.83 -3.22
N ALA A 88 1.16 5.11 -2.93
CA ALA A 88 1.23 5.66 -1.59
C ALA A 88 -0.10 5.53 -0.83
N VAL A 89 -1.24 5.70 -1.51
CA VAL A 89 -2.57 5.51 -0.90
C VAL A 89 -2.77 4.07 -0.42
N VAL A 90 -2.33 3.08 -1.20
CA VAL A 90 -2.43 1.67 -0.79
C VAL A 90 -1.42 1.36 0.31
N GLU A 91 -0.18 1.83 0.16
CA GLU A 91 0.90 1.64 1.13
C GLU A 91 0.54 2.20 2.51
N GLY A 92 0.03 3.43 2.59
CA GLY A 92 -0.46 4.01 3.84
C GLY A 92 -1.58 3.18 4.49
N GLY A 93 -2.52 2.68 3.70
CA GLY A 93 -3.56 1.76 4.19
C GLY A 93 -2.99 0.47 4.78
N CYS A 94 -1.92 -0.08 4.19
CA CYS A 94 -1.23 -1.26 4.71
C CYS A 94 -0.53 -0.97 6.04
N LEU A 95 0.24 0.12 6.10
CA LEU A 95 1.01 0.49 7.29
C LEU A 95 0.10 0.77 8.48
N VAL A 96 -0.98 1.55 8.28
CA VAL A 96 -1.94 1.82 9.35
C VAL A 96 -2.56 0.52 9.86
N ASN A 97 -2.99 -0.38 8.97
CA ASN A 97 -3.56 -1.66 9.40
C ASN A 97 -2.52 -2.56 10.09
N GLY A 98 -1.24 -2.50 9.69
CA GLY A 98 -0.16 -3.18 10.40
C GLY A 98 0.06 -2.64 11.82
N VAL A 99 0.00 -1.32 12.00
CA VAL A 99 0.04 -0.69 13.34
C VAL A 99 -1.18 -1.08 14.18
N LEU A 100 -2.38 -1.02 13.60
CA LEU A 100 -3.62 -1.38 14.29
C LEU A 100 -3.60 -2.83 14.75
N TRP A 101 -3.15 -3.74 13.89
CA TRP A 101 -2.91 -5.13 14.27
C TRP A 101 -1.89 -5.24 15.40
N PHE A 102 -0.76 -4.55 15.28
CA PHE A 102 0.30 -4.60 16.28
C PHE A 102 -0.22 -4.22 17.67
N ILE A 103 -1.00 -3.14 17.80
CA ILE A 103 -1.48 -2.66 19.11
C ILE A 103 -2.70 -3.43 19.65
N SER A 104 -3.49 -4.06 18.79
CA SER A 104 -4.78 -4.68 19.18
C SER A 104 -4.78 -6.20 19.13
N GLY A 105 -3.84 -6.81 18.41
CA GLY A 105 -3.85 -8.23 18.07
C GLY A 105 -4.96 -8.63 17.07
N ASP A 106 -5.73 -7.69 16.53
CA ASP A 106 -6.88 -7.99 15.67
C ASP A 106 -6.47 -8.56 14.31
N ARG A 107 -6.90 -9.80 14.06
CA ARG A 107 -6.61 -10.52 12.81
C ARG A 107 -7.20 -9.83 11.58
N VAL A 108 -8.30 -9.10 11.72
CA VAL A 108 -8.93 -8.42 10.58
C VAL A 108 -8.03 -7.31 10.06
N SER A 109 -7.44 -6.49 10.94
CA SER A 109 -6.43 -5.50 10.55
C SER A 109 -5.21 -6.14 9.87
N LEU A 110 -4.73 -7.29 10.36
CA LEU A 110 -3.61 -8.00 9.71
C LEU A 110 -3.97 -8.45 8.30
N VAL A 111 -5.14 -9.08 8.13
CA VAL A 111 -5.62 -9.53 6.82
C VAL A 111 -5.78 -8.34 5.87
N ALA A 112 -6.30 -7.21 6.35
CA ALA A 112 -6.41 -5.98 5.58
C ALA A 112 -5.03 -5.47 5.11
N ALA A 113 -4.02 -5.45 5.99
CA ALA A 113 -2.67 -5.04 5.62
C ALA A 113 -2.04 -5.97 4.56
N ILE A 114 -2.21 -7.29 4.70
CA ILE A 114 -1.72 -8.29 3.73
C ILE A 114 -2.44 -8.14 2.39
N ALA A 115 -3.76 -7.96 2.41
CA ALA A 115 -4.56 -7.74 1.21
C ALA A 115 -4.13 -6.45 0.49
N GLY A 116 -3.91 -5.38 1.24
CA GLY A 116 -3.37 -4.12 0.70
C GLY A 116 -2.00 -4.32 0.05
N LEU A 117 -1.10 -5.08 0.67
CA LEU A 117 0.20 -5.40 0.08
C LEU A 117 0.06 -6.20 -1.22
N ALA A 118 -0.83 -7.19 -1.26
CA ALA A 118 -1.12 -7.94 -2.48
C ALA A 118 -1.66 -7.04 -3.60
N ILE A 119 -2.54 -6.10 -3.26
CA ILE A 119 -3.04 -5.07 -4.19
C ILE A 119 -1.89 -4.19 -4.67
N LEU A 120 -1.03 -3.71 -3.78
CA LEU A 120 0.13 -2.88 -4.14
C LEU A 120 1.03 -3.62 -5.13
N VAL A 121 1.39 -4.88 -4.86
CA VAL A 121 2.18 -5.73 -5.79
C VAL A 121 1.45 -5.95 -7.12
N SER A 122 0.12 -6.04 -7.12
CA SER A 122 -0.67 -6.18 -8.36
C SER A 122 -0.64 -4.90 -9.21
N LEU A 123 -0.47 -3.72 -8.60
CA LEU A 123 -0.33 -2.42 -9.26
C LEU A 123 1.09 -2.19 -9.83
N ARG A 124 1.80 -3.28 -10.13
CA ARG A 124 3.16 -3.25 -10.63
C ARG A 124 3.28 -2.39 -11.91
N PRO A 125 4.35 -1.59 -12.03
CA PRO A 125 4.55 -0.71 -13.18
C PRO A 125 4.75 -1.48 -14.49
N SER A 126 5.05 -2.78 -14.46
CA SER A 126 5.23 -3.59 -15.67
C SER A 126 3.95 -3.79 -16.49
N ARG A 127 2.76 -3.58 -15.90
CA ARG A 127 1.47 -3.69 -16.63
C ARG A 127 1.26 -2.56 -17.63
N TYR A 128 2.01 -1.48 -17.51
CA TYR A 128 1.81 -0.29 -18.32
C TYR A 128 2.78 -0.21 -19.50
N LEU A 129 3.75 -1.12 -19.65
CA LEU A 129 4.88 -0.86 -20.55
C LEU A 129 5.45 -2.15 -21.16
N GLU A 130 4.57 -3.05 -21.63
CA GLU A 130 4.91 -4.07 -22.64
C GLU A 130 4.81 -3.48 -24.05
#